data_AF-A0A4Q3S9B7-F1
#
_entry.id   AF-A0A4Q3S9B7-F1
#
_cell.length_a   1.000
_cell.length_b   1.000
_cell.length_c   1.000
_cell.angle_alpha   90.00
_cell.angle_beta   90.00
_cell.angle_gamma   90.00
#
_symmetry.space_group_name_H-M   'P 1'
#
loop_
_entity.id
_entity.type
_entity.pdbx_description
1 polymer ?
#
loop_
_entity_poly.entity_id
_entity_poly.type
_entity_poly.pdbx_seq_one_letter_code
_entity_poly.pdbx_strand_id
1 'polypeptide(L)'
;PDYYEYLKFREKDNPNALPYDEIDRAKYQLFQPGFSFETVKNLANARIGNDSVFTLIKQATNILAKQDDKTYPLEIGQFRQEQKVTRDAVKRIEKLIKLDQAMNISFLKQDEQRYVSEDSAKTERYKNWLTNVSKDRYVDEAVKVIHDMVNQYNLAKGAAVPAKTF
;
A
#
# COMPACT_ATOMS: atom_id res chain seq x y z
N PRO A 1 7.50 1.29 -0.37
CA PRO A 1 7.72 2.45 -1.26
C PRO A 1 6.37 2.85 -1.83
N ASP A 2 5.97 4.11 -1.69
CA ASP A 2 4.69 4.59 -2.17
C ASP A 2 4.86 5.20 -3.56
N TYR A 3 4.05 4.77 -4.52
CA TYR A 3 4.14 5.32 -5.86
C TYR A 3 3.62 6.76 -5.93
N TYR A 4 2.87 7.24 -4.93
CA TYR A 4 2.40 8.62 -4.84
C TYR A 4 3.43 9.58 -4.25
N GLU A 5 4.57 9.09 -3.77
CA GLU A 5 5.60 9.89 -3.11
C GLU A 5 6.13 11.05 -3.95
N TYR A 6 6.07 10.96 -5.29
CA TYR A 6 6.54 11.98 -6.22
C TYR A 6 5.59 13.16 -6.42
N LEU A 7 4.30 13.01 -6.11
CA LEU A 7 3.28 14.02 -6.44
C LEU A 7 3.26 15.22 -5.48
N LYS A 8 4.07 15.18 -4.40
CA LYS A 8 4.19 16.23 -3.37
C LYS A 8 2.84 16.87 -2.94
N PHE A 9 1.80 16.06 -2.72
CA PHE A 9 0.46 16.53 -2.31
C PHE A 9 0.21 16.37 -0.81
N ARG A 10 1.25 16.18 0.01
CA ARG A 10 1.09 16.01 1.45
C ARG A 10 0.98 17.38 2.11
N GLU A 11 0.43 17.43 3.32
CA GLU A 11 0.31 18.67 4.09
C GLU A 11 1.65 19.43 4.19
N LYS A 12 2.74 18.71 4.46
CA LYS A 12 4.10 19.28 4.53
C LYS A 12 4.62 19.91 3.23
N ASP A 13 4.00 19.60 2.08
CA ASP A 13 4.41 20.11 0.77
C ASP A 13 3.63 21.41 0.41
N ASN A 14 2.61 21.80 1.19
CA ASN A 14 1.85 23.04 1.00
C ASN A 14 2.59 24.24 1.65
N PRO A 15 2.92 25.30 0.90
CA PRO A 15 3.66 26.46 1.45
C PRO A 15 2.88 27.24 2.51
N ASN A 16 1.57 27.09 2.55
CA ASN A 16 0.69 27.75 3.53
C ASN A 16 0.27 26.81 4.67
N ALA A 17 0.82 25.59 4.74
CA ALA A 17 0.56 24.69 5.86
C ALA A 17 1.07 25.29 7.17
N LEU A 18 0.28 25.15 8.23
CA LEU A 18 0.72 25.54 9.56
C LEU A 18 1.86 24.62 10.02
N PRO A 19 2.83 25.14 10.80
CA PRO A 19 3.83 24.28 11.41
C PRO A 19 3.15 23.33 12.39
N TYR A 20 3.77 22.15 12.54
CA TYR A 20 3.37 21.20 13.56
C TYR A 20 3.51 21.82 14.96
N ASP A 21 2.46 21.70 15.78
CA ASP A 21 2.47 22.00 17.20
C ASP A 21 2.05 20.76 18.02
N GLU A 22 2.40 20.76 19.30
CA GLU A 22 2.05 19.69 20.23
C GLU A 22 1.45 20.29 21.49
N ILE A 23 0.42 19.63 22.02
CA ILE A 23 -0.24 19.98 23.29
C ILE A 23 0.00 18.86 24.32
N ASP A 24 -0.29 19.16 25.59
CA ASP A 24 -0.17 18.17 26.65
C ASP A 24 -0.98 16.90 26.37
N ARG A 25 -0.34 15.76 26.61
CA ARG A 25 -0.90 14.43 26.34
C ARG A 25 -2.13 14.16 27.23
N ALA A 26 -3.22 13.72 26.60
CA ALA A 26 -4.40 13.24 27.32
C ALA A 26 -4.09 11.95 28.13
N LYS A 27 -4.84 11.73 29.21
CA LYS A 27 -4.77 10.46 29.97
C LYS A 27 -5.54 9.37 29.24
N TYR A 28 -4.85 8.32 28.82
CA TYR A 28 -5.47 7.14 28.20
C TYR A 28 -4.68 5.88 28.55
N GLN A 29 -5.35 4.73 28.44
CA GLN A 29 -4.71 3.43 28.58
C GLN A 29 -4.24 2.93 27.21
N LEU A 30 -2.98 2.49 27.13
CA LEU A 30 -2.44 1.90 25.91
C LEU A 30 -3.05 0.50 25.70
N PHE A 31 -3.60 0.27 24.50
CA PHE A 31 -3.98 -1.06 24.06
C PHE A 31 -2.73 -1.93 23.91
N GLN A 32 -2.75 -3.13 24.49
CA GLN A 32 -1.68 -4.11 24.39
C GLN A 32 -2.11 -5.19 23.37
N PRO A 33 -1.55 -5.18 22.15
CA PRO A 33 -2.04 -6.04 21.07
C PRO A 33 -1.74 -7.53 21.26
N GLY A 34 -0.83 -7.89 22.18
CA GLY A 34 -0.36 -9.26 22.34
C GLY A 34 0.56 -9.76 21.23
N PHE A 35 1.09 -8.87 20.39
CA PHE A 35 2.15 -9.15 19.41
C PHE A 35 3.23 -8.07 19.44
N SER A 36 4.42 -8.38 18.95
CA SER A 36 5.53 -7.42 18.81
C SER A 36 5.41 -6.62 17.50
N PHE A 37 5.12 -5.33 17.61
CA PHE A 37 5.10 -4.42 16.45
C PHE A 37 6.43 -4.39 15.70
N GLU A 38 7.55 -4.39 16.42
CA GLU A 38 8.88 -4.33 15.80
C GLU A 38 9.17 -5.60 15.00
N THR A 39 8.73 -6.77 15.48
CA THR A 39 8.88 -8.03 14.73
C THR A 39 8.07 -7.99 13.43
N VAL A 40 6.80 -7.57 13.48
CA VAL A 40 5.94 -7.45 12.30
C VAL A 40 6.53 -6.47 11.27
N LYS A 41 7.02 -5.32 11.74
CA LYS A 41 7.69 -4.31 10.90
C LYS A 41 8.92 -4.88 10.20
N ASN A 42 9.75 -5.65 10.90
CA ASN A 42 10.95 -6.25 10.32
C ASN A 42 10.61 -7.33 9.29
N LEU A 43 9.58 -8.14 9.53
CA LEU A 43 9.08 -9.11 8.53
C LEU A 43 8.58 -8.42 7.26
N ALA A 44 7.79 -7.36 7.41
CA ALA A 44 7.30 -6.56 6.28
C ALA A 44 8.45 -5.93 5.49
N ASN A 45 9.42 -5.31 6.18
CA ASN A 45 10.58 -4.70 5.52
C ASN A 45 11.44 -5.74 4.78
N ALA A 46 11.61 -6.94 5.35
CA ALA A 46 12.33 -8.01 4.69
C ALA A 46 11.61 -8.48 3.41
N ARG A 47 10.28 -8.64 3.45
CA ARG A 47 9.48 -8.98 2.25
C ARG A 47 9.58 -7.90 1.18
N ILE A 48 9.37 -6.64 1.55
CA ILE A 48 9.44 -5.51 0.62
C ILE A 48 10.85 -5.35 0.04
N GLY A 49 11.90 -5.58 0.86
CA GLY A 49 13.30 -5.50 0.42
C GLY A 49 13.70 -6.62 -0.54
N ASN A 50 13.12 -7.81 -0.39
CA ASN A 50 13.36 -8.96 -1.26
C ASN A 50 12.46 -8.96 -2.51
N ASP A 51 11.39 -8.18 -2.54
CA ASP A 51 10.52 -8.06 -3.71
C ASP A 51 11.12 -7.09 -4.74
N SER A 52 11.57 -7.66 -5.86
CA SER A 52 12.07 -6.90 -6.99
C SER A 52 11.07 -5.85 -7.51
N VAL A 53 9.76 -6.11 -7.41
CA VAL A 53 8.73 -5.20 -7.92
C VAL A 53 8.70 -3.91 -7.12
N PHE A 54 8.76 -3.97 -5.79
CA PHE A 54 8.81 -2.76 -4.97
C PHE A 54 10.09 -1.94 -5.22
N THR A 55 11.19 -2.60 -5.54
CA THR A 55 12.42 -1.93 -5.99
C THR A 55 12.19 -1.21 -7.32
N LEU A 56 11.55 -1.85 -8.28
CA LEU A 56 11.24 -1.25 -9.59
C LEU A 56 10.24 -0.08 -9.48
N ILE A 57 9.25 -0.19 -8.59
CA ILE A 57 8.31 0.91 -8.28
C ILE A 57 9.11 2.10 -7.75
N LYS A 58 9.97 1.90 -6.75
CA LYS A 58 10.81 2.97 -6.17
C LYS A 58 11.67 3.65 -7.24
N GLN A 59 12.28 2.87 -8.14
CA GLN A 59 13.07 3.42 -9.25
C GLN A 59 12.22 4.27 -10.20
N ALA A 60 11.05 3.79 -10.60
CA ALA A 60 10.15 4.54 -11.48
C ALA A 60 9.60 5.81 -10.81
N THR A 61 9.22 5.74 -9.54
CA THR A 61 8.79 6.89 -8.72
C THR A 61 9.90 7.94 -8.62
N ASN A 62 11.16 7.54 -8.45
CA ASN A 62 12.29 8.47 -8.43
C ASN A 62 12.50 9.21 -9.76
N ILE A 63 12.15 8.58 -10.90
CA ILE A 63 12.19 9.26 -12.22
C ILE A 63 11.11 10.36 -12.26
N LEU A 64 9.92 10.07 -11.75
CA LEU A 64 8.81 11.01 -11.71
C LEU A 64 9.05 12.16 -10.73
N ALA A 65 9.65 11.89 -9.57
CA ALA A 65 10.01 12.91 -8.58
C ALA A 65 10.96 13.98 -9.14
N LYS A 66 11.82 13.60 -10.11
CA LYS A 66 12.72 14.53 -10.80
C LYS A 66 12.01 15.43 -11.81
N GLN A 67 10.73 15.20 -12.13
CA GLN A 67 9.97 16.03 -13.06
C GLN A 67 9.33 17.25 -12.39
N ASP A 68 9.11 17.21 -11.08
CA ASP A 68 8.29 18.20 -10.37
C ASP A 68 8.89 19.63 -10.42
N ASP A 69 10.22 19.76 -10.31
CA ASP A 69 10.93 21.05 -10.35
C ASP A 69 11.84 21.19 -11.59
N LYS A 70 11.45 20.56 -12.71
CA LYS A 70 12.33 20.42 -13.88
C LYS A 70 12.17 21.56 -14.89
N THR A 71 13.30 22.11 -15.35
CA THR A 71 13.35 22.95 -16.56
C THR A 71 13.29 22.09 -17.82
N TYR A 72 12.45 22.47 -18.78
CA TYR A 72 12.28 21.72 -20.03
C TYR A 72 13.12 22.28 -21.18
N PRO A 73 13.69 21.43 -22.04
CA PRO A 73 14.36 21.87 -23.26
C PRO A 73 13.35 22.46 -24.25
N LEU A 74 13.74 23.54 -24.93
CA LEU A 74 12.94 24.14 -26.01
C LEU A 74 13.08 23.39 -27.35
N GLU A 75 14.12 22.56 -27.47
CA GLU A 75 14.30 21.70 -28.63
C GLU A 75 13.28 20.56 -28.59
N ILE A 76 12.47 20.46 -29.66
CA ILE A 76 11.30 19.60 -29.72
C ILE A 76 11.64 18.10 -29.67
N GLY A 77 12.75 17.69 -30.26
CA GLY A 77 13.25 16.30 -30.24
C GLY A 77 13.58 15.86 -28.83
N GLN A 78 14.38 16.65 -28.11
CA GLN A 78 14.73 16.45 -26.71
C GLN A 78 13.49 16.44 -25.83
N PHE A 79 12.59 17.42 -25.98
CA PHE A 79 11.34 17.46 -25.22
C PHE A 79 10.49 16.18 -25.40
N ARG A 80 10.31 15.72 -26.65
CA ARG A 80 9.57 14.49 -26.95
C ARG A 80 10.21 13.27 -26.31
N GLN A 81 11.54 13.19 -26.31
CA GLN A 81 12.27 12.10 -25.70
C GLN A 81 12.08 12.08 -24.18
N GLU A 82 12.14 13.24 -23.52
CA GLU A 82 11.88 13.34 -22.07
C GLU A 82 10.44 12.96 -21.71
N GLN A 83 9.46 13.45 -22.48
CA GLN A 83 8.05 13.08 -22.32
C GLN A 83 7.82 11.57 -22.52
N LYS A 84 8.60 10.93 -23.39
CA LYS A 84 8.55 9.48 -23.56
C LYS A 84 9.04 8.77 -22.29
N VAL A 85 10.17 9.19 -21.72
CA VAL A 85 10.71 8.61 -20.46
C VAL A 85 9.70 8.71 -19.32
N THR A 86 9.07 9.88 -19.14
CA THR A 86 8.05 10.09 -18.11
C THR A 86 6.83 9.19 -18.32
N ARG A 87 6.29 9.12 -19.55
CA ARG A 87 5.15 8.24 -19.86
C ARG A 87 5.48 6.77 -19.67
N ASP A 88 6.68 6.35 -20.05
CA ASP A 88 7.12 4.96 -19.89
C ASP A 88 7.28 4.62 -18.39
N ALA A 89 7.74 5.56 -17.56
CA ALA A 89 7.79 5.39 -16.10
C ALA A 89 6.39 5.26 -15.48
N VAL A 90 5.42 6.09 -15.88
CA VAL A 90 4.02 5.99 -15.42
C VAL A 90 3.43 4.63 -15.79
N LYS A 91 3.52 4.23 -17.05
CA LYS A 91 3.01 2.92 -17.52
C LYS A 91 3.66 1.76 -16.78
N ARG A 92 4.96 1.87 -16.47
CA ARG A 92 5.67 0.87 -15.69
C ARG A 92 5.08 0.74 -14.29
N ILE A 93 4.84 1.86 -13.60
CA ILE A 93 4.19 1.85 -12.28
C ILE A 93 2.79 1.23 -12.37
N GLU A 94 1.94 1.68 -13.30
CA GLU A 94 0.57 1.16 -13.48
C GLU A 94 0.51 -0.36 -13.66
N LYS A 95 1.53 -0.95 -14.29
CA LYS A 95 1.68 -2.39 -14.41
C LYS A 95 2.18 -3.03 -13.11
N LEU A 96 3.22 -2.47 -12.49
CA LEU A 96 3.88 -3.05 -11.32
C LEU A 96 3.02 -3.02 -10.05
N ILE A 97 2.14 -2.03 -9.90
CA ILE A 97 1.19 -1.96 -8.77
C ILE A 97 0.12 -3.05 -8.85
N LYS A 98 -0.03 -3.70 -10.01
CA LYS A 98 -0.94 -4.82 -10.21
C LYS A 98 -0.22 -6.14 -9.99
N LEU A 99 -0.91 -7.10 -9.38
CA LEU A 99 -0.46 -8.47 -9.23
C LEU A 99 -0.63 -9.23 -10.54
N ASP A 100 0.33 -10.11 -10.84
CA ASP A 100 0.24 -11.02 -11.98
C ASP A 100 -0.82 -12.11 -11.73
N GLN A 101 -0.95 -12.55 -10.48
CA GLN A 101 -1.99 -13.46 -10.02
C GLN A 101 -2.93 -12.72 -9.07
N ALA A 102 -4.22 -12.69 -9.41
CA ALA A 102 -5.22 -12.04 -8.58
C ALA A 102 -5.41 -12.81 -7.25
N MET A 103 -5.56 -12.07 -6.16
CA MET A 103 -5.99 -12.61 -4.88
C MET A 103 -7.37 -13.25 -4.99
N ASN A 104 -7.60 -14.31 -4.21
CA ASN A 104 -8.93 -14.89 -4.08
C ASN A 104 -9.79 -14.03 -3.14
N ILE A 105 -10.55 -13.10 -3.71
CA ILE A 105 -11.47 -12.21 -2.98
C ILE A 105 -12.90 -12.50 -3.42
N SER A 106 -13.80 -12.56 -2.45
CA SER A 106 -15.23 -12.78 -2.68
C SER A 106 -16.05 -11.78 -1.86
N PHE A 107 -17.36 -11.80 -2.09
CA PHE A 107 -18.31 -11.08 -1.26
C PHE A 107 -18.22 -11.58 0.19
N LEU A 108 -18.27 -10.65 1.12
CA LEU A 108 -18.66 -11.01 2.48
C LEU A 108 -20.13 -11.45 2.43
N LYS A 109 -20.43 -12.57 3.08
CA LYS A 109 -21.78 -13.16 3.08
C LYS A 109 -22.84 -12.15 3.56
N GLN A 110 -22.47 -11.29 4.50
CA GLN A 110 -23.33 -10.26 5.06
C GLN A 110 -23.63 -9.12 4.07
N ASP A 111 -22.72 -8.87 3.13
CA ASP A 111 -22.81 -7.77 2.17
C ASP A 111 -23.38 -8.21 0.82
N GLU A 112 -23.43 -9.53 0.55
CA GLU A 112 -23.89 -10.07 -0.72
C GLU A 112 -25.31 -9.58 -1.05
N GLN A 113 -26.25 -9.62 -0.11
CA GLN A 113 -27.62 -9.12 -0.31
C GLN A 113 -27.69 -7.62 -0.58
N ARG A 114 -26.70 -6.84 -0.11
CA ARG A 114 -26.65 -5.38 -0.32
C ARG A 114 -26.22 -5.03 -1.73
N TYR A 115 -25.31 -5.82 -2.32
CA TYR A 115 -24.68 -5.50 -3.60
C TYR A 115 -25.15 -6.37 -4.77
N VAL A 116 -25.62 -7.59 -4.49
CA VAL A 116 -26.27 -8.49 -5.44
C VAL A 116 -27.77 -8.23 -5.32
N SER A 117 -28.27 -7.34 -6.17
CA SER A 117 -29.67 -6.91 -6.20
C SER A 117 -30.24 -7.00 -7.62
N GLU A 118 -31.54 -6.76 -7.78
CA GLU A 118 -32.18 -6.65 -9.11
C GLU A 118 -31.52 -5.59 -10.01
N ASP A 119 -30.92 -4.55 -9.41
CA ASP A 119 -30.06 -3.61 -10.11
C ASP A 119 -28.73 -4.28 -10.53
N SER A 120 -28.67 -4.67 -11.80
CA SER A 120 -27.49 -5.28 -12.42
C SER A 120 -26.29 -4.34 -12.47
N ALA A 121 -26.51 -3.02 -12.64
CA ALA A 121 -25.44 -2.04 -12.73
C ALA A 121 -24.72 -1.87 -11.39
N LYS A 122 -25.45 -1.87 -10.27
CA LYS A 122 -24.87 -1.86 -8.93
C LYS A 122 -24.01 -3.10 -8.68
N THR A 123 -24.53 -4.27 -9.05
CA THR A 123 -23.84 -5.55 -8.90
C THR A 123 -22.55 -5.58 -9.72
N GLU A 124 -22.59 -5.13 -10.97
CA GLU A 124 -21.43 -5.07 -11.86
C GLU A 124 -20.37 -4.10 -11.36
N ARG A 125 -20.76 -2.91 -10.89
CA ARG A 125 -19.81 -1.94 -10.32
C ARG A 125 -19.04 -2.53 -9.14
N TYR A 126 -19.72 -3.27 -8.27
CA TYR A 126 -19.08 -3.89 -7.12
C TYR A 126 -18.17 -5.05 -7.52
N LYS A 127 -18.56 -5.89 -8.49
CA LYS A 127 -17.70 -6.94 -9.06
C LYS A 127 -16.44 -6.35 -9.70
N ASN A 128 -16.56 -5.23 -10.42
CA ASN A 128 -15.43 -4.53 -11.01
C ASN A 128 -14.49 -3.97 -9.94
N TRP A 129 -15.04 -3.40 -8.86
CA TRP A 129 -14.26 -2.95 -7.72
C TRP A 129 -13.49 -4.12 -7.07
N LEU A 130 -14.16 -5.25 -6.78
CA LEU A 130 -13.51 -6.45 -6.23
C LEU A 130 -12.40 -6.97 -7.15
N THR A 131 -12.62 -6.95 -8.47
CA THR A 131 -11.62 -7.37 -9.46
C THR A 131 -10.41 -6.45 -9.50
N ASN A 132 -10.59 -5.16 -9.22
CA ASN A 132 -9.48 -4.21 -9.13
C ASN A 132 -8.70 -4.40 -7.83
N VAL A 133 -9.41 -4.56 -6.70
CA VAL A 133 -8.80 -4.82 -5.39
C VAL A 133 -8.04 -6.14 -5.39
N SER A 134 -8.58 -7.19 -6.04
CA SER A 134 -7.91 -8.50 -6.11
C SER A 134 -6.57 -8.46 -6.84
N LYS A 135 -6.34 -7.45 -7.67
CA LYS A 135 -5.08 -7.23 -8.37
C LYS A 135 -4.19 -6.22 -7.66
N ASP A 136 -4.59 -5.64 -6.55
CA ASP A 136 -3.80 -4.60 -5.87
C ASP A 136 -2.66 -5.22 -5.04
N ARG A 137 -1.41 -4.89 -5.42
CA ARG A 137 -0.21 -5.39 -4.74
C ARG A 137 -0.06 -4.87 -3.30
N TYR A 138 -0.48 -3.63 -3.03
CA TYR A 138 -0.36 -3.05 -1.70
C TYR A 138 -1.38 -3.67 -0.75
N VAL A 139 -2.58 -3.98 -1.25
CA VAL A 139 -3.57 -4.73 -0.47
C VAL A 139 -3.06 -6.13 -0.14
N ASP A 140 -2.44 -6.83 -1.10
CA ASP A 140 -1.82 -8.14 -0.85
C ASP A 140 -0.71 -8.08 0.21
N GLU A 141 0.17 -7.08 0.17
CA GLU A 141 1.19 -6.90 1.20
C GLU A 141 0.56 -6.56 2.56
N ALA A 142 -0.50 -5.75 2.60
CA ALA A 142 -1.22 -5.44 3.84
C ALA A 142 -1.85 -6.71 4.45
N VAL A 143 -2.43 -7.60 3.63
CA VAL A 143 -2.95 -8.89 4.10
C VAL A 143 -1.85 -9.76 4.70
N LYS A 144 -0.67 -9.80 4.07
CA LYS A 144 0.50 -10.52 4.62
C LYS A 144 0.96 -9.95 5.97
N VAL A 145 0.96 -8.62 6.12
CA VAL A 145 1.26 -7.97 7.40
C VAL A 145 0.24 -8.36 8.48
N ILE A 146 -1.05 -8.41 8.14
CA ILE A 146 -2.09 -8.88 9.08
C ILE A 146 -1.86 -10.34 9.47
N HIS A 147 -1.49 -11.21 8.52
CA HIS A 147 -1.12 -12.59 8.82
C HIS A 147 0.07 -12.67 9.78
N ASP A 148 1.10 -11.84 9.62
CA ASP A 148 2.20 -11.78 10.58
C ASP A 148 1.73 -11.40 11.98
N MET A 149 0.84 -10.39 12.09
CA MET A 149 0.27 -9.97 13.38
C MET A 149 -0.46 -11.13 14.07
N VAL A 150 -1.31 -11.86 13.31
CA VAL A 150 -2.04 -13.03 13.83
C VAL A 150 -1.08 -14.14 14.24
N ASN A 151 -0.06 -14.43 13.44
CA ASN A 151 0.93 -15.45 13.76
C ASN A 151 1.74 -15.10 15.01
N GLN A 152 2.21 -13.86 15.13
CA GLN A 152 2.93 -13.37 16.31
C GLN A 152 2.04 -13.42 17.56
N TYR A 153 0.77 -13.06 17.44
CA TYR A 153 -0.20 -13.17 18.52
C TYR A 153 -0.40 -14.63 18.97
N ASN A 154 -0.54 -15.56 18.03
CA ASN A 154 -0.70 -16.97 18.32
C ASN A 154 0.56 -17.57 18.98
N LEU A 155 1.75 -17.16 18.55
CA LEU A 155 3.02 -17.56 19.18
C LEU A 155 3.12 -17.05 20.63
N ALA A 156 2.77 -15.78 20.86
CA ALA A 156 2.77 -15.20 22.20
C ALA A 156 1.76 -15.89 23.14
N LYS A 157 0.59 -16.29 22.62
CA LYS A 157 -0.39 -17.09 23.37
C LYS A 157 0.07 -18.52 23.63
N GLY A 158 0.69 -19.18 22.64
CA GLY A 158 1.21 -20.54 22.78
C GLY A 158 2.36 -20.64 23.78
N ALA A 159 3.23 -19.63 23.83
CA ALA A 159 4.29 -19.53 24.83
C ALA A 159 3.78 -19.26 26.26
N ALA A 160 2.55 -18.71 26.40
CA ALA A 160 1.92 -18.47 27.70
C ALA A 160 1.23 -19.70 28.32
N VAL A 161 1.15 -20.83 27.59
CA VAL A 161 0.69 -22.11 28.14
C VAL A 161 1.91 -22.93 28.53
N PRO A 162 2.25 -23.07 29.83
CA PRO A 162 3.37 -23.92 30.23
C PRO A 162 3.09 -25.35 29.78
N ALA A 163 4.10 -25.97 29.16
CA ALA A 163 4.07 -27.39 28.83
C ALA A 163 3.66 -28.16 30.08
N LYS A 164 2.51 -28.84 30.04
CA LYS A 164 2.14 -29.80 31.08
C LYS A 164 3.22 -30.89 31.07
N THR A 165 4.12 -30.80 32.03
CA THR A 165 5.00 -31.91 32.42
C THR A 165 4.09 -33.07 32.84
N PHE A 166 4.14 -34.16 32.07
CA PHE A 166 3.72 -35.48 32.52
C PHE A 166 4.87 -36.15 33.25
#